data_AF-A0A9Q4A727-F1
#
_entry.id   AF-A0A9Q4A727-F1
#
_cell.length_a   1.000
_cell.length_b   1.000
_cell.length_c   1.000
_cell.angle_alpha   90.00
_cell.angle_beta   90.00
_cell.angle_gamma   90.00
#
_symmetry.space_group_name_H-M   'P 1'
#
loop_
_entity.id
_entity.type
_entity.pdbx_description
1 polymer ?
#
loop_
_entity_poly.entity_id
_entity_poly.type
_entity_poly.pdbx_seq_one_letter_code
_entity_poly.pdbx_strand_id
1 'polypeptide(L)'
;LEQLMGHLLEPIAEQDTQIEKAVIHLVEHIARKVIQRELVTDSGQIASVLRDALKLLPMGAQNLRIFINPQDFLLVKAMRERHEEAWKIVEDEDLLPGGCRIETEHSRIDASVETRIALAISKMHDQLHEQVTHPAAADLSVDLETSPVTASSAAESEADTLDAP
;
A
#
# COMPACT_ATOMS: atom_id res chain seq x y z
N LEU A 1 -1.94 30.94 -28.92
CA LEU A 1 -2.89 29.80 -28.89
C LEU A 1 -2.68 28.97 -27.62
N GLU A 2 -1.43 28.67 -27.26
CA GLU A 2 -1.06 27.75 -26.17
C GLU A 2 -1.74 28.04 -24.83
N GLN A 3 -1.80 29.28 -24.34
CA GLN A 3 -2.49 29.59 -23.06
C GLN A 3 -3.93 29.08 -23.02
N LEU A 4 -4.68 29.21 -24.12
CA LEU A 4 -6.08 28.78 -24.18
C LEU A 4 -6.20 27.26 -24.32
N MET A 5 -5.14 26.59 -24.80
CA MET A 5 -5.04 25.13 -24.84
C MET A 5 -4.65 24.56 -23.47
N GLY A 6 -3.70 25.19 -22.77
CA GLY A 6 -3.33 24.85 -21.38
C GLY A 6 -4.52 24.96 -20.43
N HIS A 7 -5.28 26.07 -20.49
CA HIS A 7 -6.53 26.24 -19.74
C HIS A 7 -7.62 25.18 -20.01
N LEU A 8 -7.50 24.37 -21.08
CA LEU A 8 -8.40 23.26 -21.38
C LEU A 8 -7.84 21.88 -20.98
N LEU A 9 -6.52 21.72 -20.86
CA LEU A 9 -5.89 20.48 -20.38
C LEU A 9 -5.77 20.42 -18.85
N GLU A 10 -5.49 21.56 -18.19
CA GLU A 10 -5.39 21.66 -16.72
C GLU A 10 -6.59 21.03 -15.98
N PRO A 11 -7.87 21.33 -16.32
CA PRO A 11 -9.01 20.71 -15.63
C PRO A 11 -9.20 19.22 -15.93
N ILE A 12 -8.60 18.68 -16.99
CA ILE A 12 -8.66 17.24 -17.31
C ILE A 12 -7.70 16.48 -16.39
N ALA A 13 -6.45 16.95 -16.26
CA ALA A 13 -5.47 16.34 -15.35
C ALA A 13 -5.93 16.36 -13.88
N GLU A 14 -6.59 17.43 -13.43
CA GLU A 14 -7.23 17.47 -12.11
C GLU A 14 -8.41 16.48 -12.02
N GLN A 15 -9.25 16.35 -13.06
CA GLN A 15 -10.33 15.36 -13.06
C GLN A 15 -9.82 13.92 -12.97
N ASP A 16 -8.80 13.55 -13.74
CA ASP A 16 -8.19 12.21 -13.68
C ASP A 16 -7.63 11.93 -12.27
N THR A 17 -6.93 12.91 -11.69
CA THR A 17 -6.39 12.86 -10.33
C THR A 17 -7.49 12.70 -9.26
N GLN A 18 -8.66 13.30 -9.45
CA GLN A 18 -9.82 13.14 -8.54
C GLN A 18 -10.54 11.81 -8.74
N ILE A 19 -10.61 11.29 -9.98
CA ILE A 19 -11.17 9.97 -10.28
C ILE A 19 -10.31 8.86 -9.64
N GLU A 20 -8.98 8.96 -9.76
CA GLU A 20 -8.05 8.03 -9.11
C GLU A 20 -8.28 7.95 -7.60
N LYS A 21 -8.27 9.10 -6.91
CA LYS A 21 -8.55 9.20 -5.46
C LYS A 21 -9.92 8.63 -5.09
N ALA A 22 -10.95 8.89 -5.89
CA ALA A 22 -12.29 8.36 -5.66
C ALA A 22 -12.38 6.83 -5.80
N VAL A 23 -11.68 6.24 -6.77
CA VAL A 23 -11.60 4.78 -6.95
C VAL A 23 -10.86 4.13 -5.77
N ILE A 24 -9.71 4.68 -5.36
CA ILE A 24 -8.93 4.18 -4.23
C ILE A 24 -9.76 4.22 -2.93
N HIS A 25 -10.42 5.33 -2.63
CA HIS A 25 -11.26 5.47 -1.44
C HIS A 25 -12.49 4.54 -1.45
N LEU A 26 -13.06 4.25 -2.63
CA LEU A 26 -14.11 3.23 -2.77
C LEU A 26 -13.58 1.83 -2.48
N VAL A 27 -12.40 1.48 -2.99
CA VAL A 27 -11.75 0.18 -2.72
C VAL A 27 -11.39 0.04 -1.24
N GLU A 28 -10.88 1.09 -0.59
CA GLU A 28 -10.70 1.13 0.87
C GLU A 28 -12.01 0.80 1.60
N HIS A 29 -13.10 1.49 1.30
CA HIS A 29 -14.37 1.29 1.99
C HIS A 29 -14.91 -0.14 1.81
N ILE A 30 -14.79 -0.72 0.62
CA ILE A 30 -15.19 -2.10 0.35
C ILE A 30 -14.29 -3.07 1.13
N ALA A 31 -12.97 -2.94 1.02
CA ALA A 31 -12.02 -3.81 1.72
C ALA A 31 -12.22 -3.75 3.25
N ARG A 32 -12.36 -2.55 3.82
CA ARG A 32 -12.63 -2.33 5.24
C ARG A 32 -13.92 -3.00 5.69
N LYS A 33 -14.99 -2.99 4.87
CA LYS A 33 -16.26 -3.65 5.19
C LYS A 33 -16.22 -5.16 5.03
N VAL A 34 -15.50 -5.68 4.04
CA VAL A 34 -15.28 -7.14 3.89
C VAL A 34 -14.45 -7.69 5.06
N ILE A 35 -13.32 -7.06 5.40
CA ILE A 35 -12.48 -7.47 6.53
C ILE A 35 -13.25 -7.40 7.85
N GLN A 36 -14.00 -6.32 8.10
CA GLN A 36 -14.85 -6.20 9.29
C GLN A 36 -15.93 -7.29 9.37
N ARG A 37 -16.50 -7.71 8.23
CA ARG A 37 -17.49 -8.80 8.18
C ARG A 37 -16.86 -10.18 8.38
N GLU A 38 -15.68 -10.40 7.82
CA GLU A 38 -14.95 -11.66 7.95
C GLU A 38 -14.49 -11.88 9.39
N LEU A 39 -13.90 -10.88 10.05
CA LEU A 39 -13.42 -11.01 11.43
C LEU A 39 -14.54 -11.23 12.46
N VAL A 40 -15.75 -10.73 12.18
CA VAL A 40 -16.96 -11.05 12.97
C VAL A 40 -17.45 -12.50 12.75
N THR A 41 -16.91 -13.20 11.75
CA THR A 41 -17.25 -14.60 11.41
C THR A 41 -16.13 -15.58 11.80
N ASP A 42 -14.86 -15.25 11.51
CA ASP A 42 -13.65 -15.90 12.01
C ASP A 42 -12.56 -14.86 12.31
N SER A 43 -12.18 -14.74 13.58
CA SER A 43 -11.11 -13.84 14.05
C SER A 43 -9.77 -14.55 14.30
N GLY A 44 -9.61 -15.81 13.87
CA GLY A 44 -8.49 -16.72 14.18
C GLY A 44 -7.07 -16.17 13.93
N GLN A 45 -6.92 -15.15 13.09
CA GLN A 45 -5.64 -14.45 12.84
C GLN A 45 -5.14 -13.64 14.05
N ILE A 46 -5.96 -13.38 15.07
CA ILE A 46 -5.60 -12.62 16.28
C ILE A 46 -4.28 -13.07 16.91
N ALA A 47 -4.00 -14.37 16.92
CA ALA A 47 -2.78 -14.94 17.49
C ALA A 47 -1.50 -14.58 16.71
N SER A 48 -1.58 -14.18 15.43
CA SER A 48 -0.43 -13.59 14.73
C SER A 48 -0.33 -12.10 15.01
N VAL A 49 -1.44 -11.36 14.90
CA VAL A 49 -1.51 -9.92 15.19
C VAL A 49 -0.89 -9.60 16.56
N LEU A 50 -1.25 -10.40 17.56
CA LEU A 50 -0.73 -10.28 18.92
C LEU A 50 0.79 -10.51 18.99
N ARG A 51 1.32 -11.58 18.37
CA ARG A 51 2.76 -11.86 18.35
C ARG A 51 3.54 -10.78 17.59
N ASP A 52 2.97 -10.22 16.54
CA ASP A 52 3.60 -9.17 15.75
C ASP A 52 3.58 -7.82 16.48
N ALA A 53 2.50 -7.50 17.20
CA ALA A 53 2.45 -6.37 18.12
C ALA A 53 3.40 -6.54 19.32
N LEU A 54 3.53 -7.75 19.87
CA LEU A 54 4.44 -8.05 20.99
C LEU A 54 5.92 -7.83 20.63
N LYS A 55 6.34 -8.10 19.39
CA LYS A 55 7.71 -7.82 18.89
C LYS A 55 8.05 -6.33 18.84
N LEU A 56 7.05 -5.44 18.86
CA LEU A 56 7.24 -3.98 18.80
C LEU A 56 7.44 -3.36 20.20
N LEU A 57 7.33 -4.13 21.29
CA LEU A 57 7.61 -3.62 22.63
C LEU A 57 9.12 -3.50 22.90
N PRO A 58 9.54 -2.46 23.64
CA PRO A 58 10.91 -2.34 24.10
C PRO A 58 11.25 -3.43 25.14
N MET A 59 12.51 -3.89 25.11
CA MET A 59 13.08 -4.79 26.11
C MET A 59 12.85 -4.25 27.53
N GLY A 60 12.21 -5.03 28.40
CA GLY A 60 11.94 -4.66 29.79
C GLY A 60 10.55 -4.07 30.08
N ALA A 61 9.62 -4.12 29.13
CA ALA A 61 8.22 -3.73 29.37
C ALA A 61 7.55 -4.55 30.51
N GLN A 62 7.13 -3.87 31.58
CA GLN A 62 6.44 -4.47 32.73
C GLN A 62 4.94 -4.13 32.75
N ASN A 63 4.19 -4.84 33.61
CA ASN A 63 2.76 -4.62 33.85
C ASN A 63 1.88 -4.69 32.59
N LEU A 64 2.25 -5.56 31.65
CA LEU A 64 1.62 -5.73 30.34
C LEU A 64 0.13 -6.16 30.44
N ARG A 65 -0.75 -5.33 29.89
CA ARG A 65 -2.20 -5.55 29.75
C ARG A 65 -2.57 -5.60 28.28
N ILE A 66 -3.38 -6.57 27.89
CA ILE A 66 -3.75 -6.81 26.49
C ILE A 66 -5.27 -6.82 26.40
N PHE A 67 -5.82 -5.79 25.75
CA PHE A 67 -7.24 -5.60 25.52
C PHE A 67 -7.63 -6.24 24.19
N ILE A 68 -8.71 -7.03 24.19
CA ILE A 68 -9.23 -7.80 23.05
C ILE A 68 -10.75 -7.91 23.13
N ASN A 69 -11.39 -8.18 22.00
CA ASN A 69 -12.82 -8.52 21.98
C ASN A 69 -13.07 -9.84 22.75
N PRO A 70 -14.20 -9.99 23.49
CA PRO A 70 -14.57 -11.26 24.16
C PRO A 70 -14.55 -12.50 23.26
N GLN A 71 -14.87 -12.36 21.96
CA GLN A 71 -14.82 -13.46 20.98
C GLN A 71 -13.41 -14.08 20.89
N ASP A 72 -12.35 -13.27 21.00
CA ASP A 72 -10.97 -13.70 20.88
C ASP A 72 -10.38 -14.27 22.18
N PHE A 73 -11.07 -14.09 23.32
CA PHE A 73 -10.53 -14.42 24.64
C PHE A 73 -10.05 -15.86 24.76
N LEU A 74 -10.79 -16.82 24.21
CA LEU A 74 -10.42 -18.24 24.24
C LEU A 74 -9.16 -18.54 23.41
N LEU A 75 -9.02 -17.93 22.24
CA LEU A 75 -7.86 -18.09 21.36
C LEU A 75 -6.60 -17.48 22.00
N VAL A 76 -6.74 -16.28 22.54
CA VAL A 76 -5.63 -15.52 23.14
C VAL A 76 -5.21 -16.15 24.48
N LYS A 77 -6.16 -16.66 25.28
CA LYS A 77 -5.86 -17.44 26.49
C LYS A 77 -5.09 -18.73 26.17
N ALA A 78 -5.52 -19.49 25.16
CA ALA A 78 -4.83 -20.72 24.75
C ALA A 78 -3.42 -20.46 24.18
N MET A 79 -3.18 -19.28 23.59
CA MET A 79 -1.85 -18.80 23.21
C MET A 79 -1.00 -18.48 24.45
N ARG A 80 -1.52 -17.68 25.39
CA ARG A 80 -0.85 -17.31 26.64
C ARG A 80 -0.40 -18.53 27.45
N GLU A 81 -1.28 -19.52 27.60
CA GLU A 81 -1.00 -20.77 28.34
C GLU A 81 0.07 -21.64 27.63
N ARG A 82 0.20 -21.54 26.31
CA ARG A 82 1.22 -22.26 25.52
C ARG A 82 2.63 -21.65 25.61
N HIS A 83 2.70 -20.34 25.89
CA HIS A 83 3.96 -19.59 25.94
C HIS A 83 4.37 -19.18 27.37
N GLU A 84 3.63 -19.61 28.38
CA GLU A 84 3.85 -19.32 29.82
C GLU A 84 3.94 -17.82 30.16
N GLU A 85 3.29 -16.95 29.37
CA GLU A 85 3.52 -15.51 29.42
C GLU A 85 2.72 -14.81 30.54
N ALA A 86 3.40 -13.92 31.27
CA ALA A 86 2.90 -13.33 32.51
C ALA A 86 1.87 -12.19 32.35
N TRP A 87 1.53 -11.78 31.12
CA TRP A 87 0.63 -10.64 30.89
C TRP A 87 -0.82 -10.88 31.30
N LYS A 88 -1.59 -9.80 31.45
CA LYS A 88 -3.01 -9.84 31.80
C LYS A 88 -3.87 -9.61 30.56
N ILE A 89 -4.84 -10.49 30.35
CA ILE A 89 -5.89 -10.34 29.34
C ILE A 89 -6.99 -9.46 29.92
N VAL A 90 -7.52 -8.54 29.14
CA VAL A 90 -8.70 -7.72 29.46
C VAL A 90 -9.67 -7.82 28.29
N GLU A 91 -10.94 -8.08 28.59
CA GLU A 91 -12.02 -8.07 27.61
C GLU A 91 -12.50 -6.63 27.40
N ASP A 92 -12.66 -6.23 26.15
CA ASP A 92 -13.04 -4.89 25.72
C ASP A 92 -14.03 -5.00 24.54
N GLU A 93 -15.30 -4.66 24.78
CA GLU A 93 -16.37 -4.76 23.77
C GLU A 93 -16.30 -3.65 22.72
N ASP A 94 -15.58 -2.54 22.99
CA ASP A 94 -15.38 -1.46 22.01
C ASP A 94 -14.34 -1.85 20.92
N LEU A 95 -13.59 -2.94 21.11
CA LEU A 95 -12.67 -3.49 20.12
C LEU A 95 -13.38 -4.44 19.14
N LEU A 96 -13.12 -4.28 17.85
CA LEU A 96 -13.51 -5.30 16.85
C LEU A 96 -12.73 -6.62 17.08
N PRO A 97 -13.37 -7.79 16.83
CA PRO A 97 -12.67 -9.07 16.76
C PRO A 97 -11.49 -9.04 15.78
N GLY A 98 -10.42 -9.77 16.09
CA GLY A 98 -9.18 -9.76 15.31
C GLY A 98 -8.29 -8.52 15.50
N GLY A 99 -8.70 -7.58 16.36
CA GLY A 99 -7.89 -6.46 16.84
C GLY A 99 -7.40 -6.67 18.27
N CYS A 100 -6.29 -6.04 18.64
CA CYS A 100 -5.85 -5.96 20.04
C CYS A 100 -5.20 -4.61 20.36
N ARG A 101 -5.32 -4.17 21.61
CA ARG A 101 -4.65 -2.97 22.12
C ARG A 101 -3.77 -3.37 23.30
N ILE A 102 -2.48 -3.10 23.21
CA ILE A 102 -1.49 -3.49 24.21
C ILE A 102 -1.10 -2.26 25.03
N GLU A 103 -1.05 -2.40 26.36
CA GLU A 103 -0.64 -1.35 27.29
C GLU A 103 0.41 -1.84 28.28
N THR A 104 1.34 -0.96 28.59
CA THR A 104 2.36 -1.11 29.62
C THR A 104 2.36 0.14 30.50
N GLU A 105 3.28 0.22 31.45
CA GLU A 105 3.46 1.42 32.28
C GLU A 105 3.96 2.65 31.50
N HIS A 106 4.61 2.47 30.35
CA HIS A 106 5.30 3.56 29.62
C HIS A 106 4.99 3.61 28.11
N SER A 107 4.17 2.69 27.59
CA SER A 107 3.84 2.60 26.16
C SER A 107 2.46 1.95 25.94
N ARG A 108 1.73 2.44 24.94
CA ARG A 108 0.53 1.81 24.37
C ARG A 108 0.80 1.54 22.90
N ILE A 109 0.52 0.31 22.46
CA ILE A 109 0.56 -0.10 21.04
C ILE A 109 -0.87 -0.42 20.63
N ASP A 110 -1.37 0.27 19.62
CA ASP A 110 -2.65 -0.07 19.00
C ASP A 110 -2.44 -0.99 17.79
N ALA A 111 -3.04 -2.17 17.85
CA ALA A 111 -3.13 -3.14 16.76
C ALA A 111 -4.60 -3.50 16.48
N SER A 112 -5.51 -2.53 16.68
CA SER A 112 -6.89 -2.56 16.19
C SER A 112 -6.96 -2.85 14.69
N VAL A 113 -8.11 -3.35 14.25
CA VAL A 113 -8.36 -3.67 12.84
C VAL A 113 -8.28 -2.39 11.99
N GLU A 114 -8.83 -1.30 12.51
CA GLU A 114 -8.88 0.03 11.90
C GLU A 114 -7.50 0.63 11.66
N THR A 115 -6.64 0.64 12.68
CA THR A 115 -5.26 1.14 12.59
C THR A 115 -4.42 0.27 11.66
N ARG A 116 -4.60 -1.06 11.70
CA ARG A 116 -3.90 -1.99 10.78
C ARG A 116 -4.31 -1.81 9.33
N ILE A 117 -5.59 -1.58 9.05
CA ILE A 117 -6.09 -1.28 7.70
C ILE A 117 -5.54 0.08 7.21
N ALA A 118 -5.60 1.12 8.04
CA ALA A 118 -5.07 2.44 7.68
C ALA A 118 -3.56 2.39 7.38
N LEU A 119 -2.77 1.67 8.19
CA LEU A 119 -1.33 1.47 7.97
C LEU A 119 -1.02 0.66 6.71
N ALA A 120 -1.88 -0.30 6.33
CA ALA A 120 -1.71 -1.04 5.08
C ALA A 120 -1.98 -0.15 3.86
N ILE A 121 -3.06 0.64 3.89
CA ILE A 121 -3.45 1.53 2.80
C ILE A 121 -2.44 2.66 2.62
N SER A 122 -1.97 3.28 3.71
CA SER A 122 -0.89 4.28 3.65
C SER A 122 0.33 3.74 2.91
N LYS A 123 0.82 2.55 3.30
CA LYS A 123 1.98 1.92 2.65
C LYS A 123 1.77 1.63 1.17
N MET A 124 0.53 1.32 0.74
CA MET A 124 0.21 1.16 -0.68
C MET A 124 0.25 2.50 -1.41
N HIS A 125 -0.21 3.60 -0.81
CA HIS A 125 -0.07 4.95 -1.39
C HIS A 125 1.39 5.36 -1.50
N ASP A 126 2.19 5.11 -0.45
CA ASP A 126 3.63 5.40 -0.40
C ASP A 126 4.36 4.66 -1.55
N GLN A 127 4.08 3.37 -1.73
CA GLN A 127 4.63 2.53 -2.80
C GLN A 127 4.22 2.99 -4.21
N LEU A 128 2.98 3.46 -4.39
CA LEU A 128 2.53 4.02 -5.67
C LEU A 128 3.22 5.35 -5.98
N HIS A 129 3.41 6.22 -4.97
CA HIS A 129 4.16 7.47 -5.15
C HIS A 129 5.64 7.20 -5.50
N GLU A 130 6.27 6.22 -4.85
CA GLU A 130 7.65 5.83 -5.15
C GLU A 130 7.80 5.36 -6.62
N GLN A 131 6.86 4.54 -7.11
CA GLN A 131 6.81 4.10 -8.52
C GLN A 131 6.56 5.24 -9.51
N VAL A 132 5.81 6.29 -9.14
CA VAL A 132 5.65 7.49 -9.99
C VAL A 132 6.92 8.34 -10.02
N THR A 133 7.68 8.41 -8.92
CA THR A 133 8.98 9.11 -8.88
C THR A 133 10.12 8.34 -9.55
N HIS A 134 10.00 7.00 -9.63
CA HIS A 134 10.94 6.10 -10.28
C HIS A 134 10.19 5.18 -11.26
N PRO A 135 9.71 5.73 -12.39
CA PRO A 135 8.92 4.96 -13.34
C PRO A 135 9.72 3.77 -13.88
N ALA A 136 9.07 2.61 -13.90
CA ALA A 136 9.58 1.45 -14.62
C ALA A 136 9.81 1.82 -16.10
N ALA A 137 10.85 1.24 -16.71
CA ALA A 137 11.11 1.47 -18.13
C ALA A 137 9.89 1.05 -18.96
N ALA A 138 9.53 1.85 -19.97
CA ALA A 138 8.31 1.64 -20.73
C ALA A 138 8.34 0.31 -21.51
N ASP A 139 7.41 -0.60 -21.20
CA ASP A 139 7.28 -1.92 -21.84
C ASP A 139 6.91 -1.88 -23.34
N LEU A 140 6.68 -0.69 -23.92
CA LEU A 140 6.42 -0.50 -25.34
C LEU A 140 7.38 0.52 -25.97
N SER A 141 8.42 0.02 -26.64
CA SER A 141 9.04 0.70 -27.78
C SER A 141 8.16 0.51 -29.01
N VAL A 142 7.40 1.53 -29.41
CA VAL A 142 6.57 1.49 -30.63
C VAL A 142 7.42 1.96 -31.81
N ASP A 143 8.03 1.02 -32.53
CA ASP A 143 8.81 1.27 -33.75
C ASP A 143 7.89 1.70 -34.91
N LEU A 144 7.66 3.00 -35.03
CA LEU A 144 6.83 3.64 -36.05
C LEU A 144 7.55 3.80 -37.41
N GLU A 145 8.15 2.72 -37.91
CA GLU A 145 8.69 2.66 -39.28
C GLU A 145 7.68 2.03 -40.27
N THR A 146 6.64 2.79 -40.63
CA THR A 146 5.85 2.50 -41.85
C THR A 146 5.83 3.72 -42.78
N SER A 147 6.72 3.68 -43.77
CA SER A 147 6.93 4.75 -44.77
C SER A 147 5.77 4.90 -45.77
N PRO A 148 5.47 6.14 -46.21
CA PRO A 148 4.83 6.40 -47.51
C PRO A 148 5.80 7.04 -48.52
N VAL A 149 5.66 6.61 -49.78
CA VAL A 149 6.48 6.98 -50.94
C VAL A 149 6.33 8.44 -51.39
N THR A 150 7.45 9.11 -51.70
CA THR A 150 7.55 10.13 -52.77
C THR A 150 8.89 10.01 -53.50
N ALA A 151 8.93 10.25 -54.81
CA ALA A 151 10.11 10.01 -55.66
C ALA A 151 10.61 11.25 -56.42
N SER A 152 11.94 11.47 -56.39
CA SER A 152 12.77 12.28 -57.29
C SER A 152 14.24 11.92 -57.01
N SER A 153 15.08 11.61 -58.00
CA SER A 153 15.71 12.51 -58.98
C SER A 153 16.78 13.43 -58.34
N ALA A 154 18.06 13.41 -58.71
CA ALA A 154 18.81 12.52 -59.63
C ALA A 154 20.35 12.69 -59.47
N ALA A 155 21.09 11.70 -60.01
CA ALA A 155 22.41 11.80 -60.67
C ALA A 155 23.69 12.26 -59.90
N GLU A 156 24.83 11.91 -60.53
CA GLU A 156 26.20 12.46 -60.43
C GLU A 156 26.84 12.56 -59.02
N SER A 157 27.84 11.77 -58.61
CA SER A 157 29.17 11.42 -59.18
C SER A 157 30.27 12.48 -58.97
N GLU A 158 31.19 12.23 -58.03
CA GLU A 158 32.63 12.51 -58.13
C GLU A 158 33.36 12.01 -56.86
N ALA A 159 34.51 11.38 -57.04
CA ALA A 159 35.47 11.05 -55.98
C ALA A 159 36.87 11.08 -56.61
N ASP A 160 37.62 12.15 -56.34
CA ASP A 160 38.80 12.55 -57.11
C ASP A 160 40.08 11.74 -56.76
N THR A 161 41.00 11.70 -57.72
CA THR A 161 42.45 11.56 -57.57
C THR A 161 43.00 12.43 -56.41
N LEU A 162 44.10 12.13 -55.69
CA LEU A 162 45.52 11.91 -56.04
C LEU A 162 46.25 11.54 -54.69
N ASP A 163 47.51 11.11 -54.48
CA ASP A 163 48.78 10.82 -55.21
C ASP A 163 49.33 9.50 -54.58
N ALA A 164 50.39 8.76 -54.95
CA ALA A 164 51.79 9.02 -55.38
C ALA A 164 52.71 9.66 -54.29
N PRO A 165 54.05 9.44 -54.33
CA PRO A 165 54.85 8.72 -55.34
C PRO A 165 55.27 7.28 -54.98
#